data_AF-A0A2P8ESY6-F1
#
_entry.id   AF-A0A2P8ESY6-F1
#
_cell.length_a   1.000
_cell.length_b   1.000
_cell.length_c   1.000
_cell.angle_alpha   90.00
_cell.angle_beta   90.00
_cell.angle_gamma   90.00
#
_symmetry.space_group_name_H-M   'P 1'
#
loop_
_entity.id
_entity.type
_entity.pdbx_description
1 polymer ?
#
loop_
_entity_poly.entity_id
_entity_poly.type
_entity_poly.pdbx_seq_one_letter_code
_entity_poly.pdbx_strand_id
1 'polypeptide(L)'
;MDNIQLQSKTKALKGSVEAYWFENENIGLEKTLFHRISIPLAAFDSSLDYEKQSVETEIFLDWYKLDLSYPDDLDGLNLKHASYPDAEGSVYVGSAHNWCDVKRLVISKNYDASFSVVGEVFIEFENEGVAKNEIFKFETNIEFIKA
;
A
#
# COMPACT_ATOMS: atom_id res chain seq x y z
N MET A 1 24.28 -4.90 3.67
CA MET A 1 23.02 -4.42 4.27
C MET A 1 22.31 -5.61 4.89
N ASP A 2 21.72 -5.39 6.05
CA ASP A 2 20.91 -6.38 6.74
C ASP A 2 19.43 -6.22 6.37
N ASN A 3 18.60 -7.19 6.76
CA ASN A 3 17.15 -7.09 6.67
C ASN A 3 16.63 -6.23 7.83
N ILE A 4 15.63 -5.37 7.57
CA ILE A 4 14.81 -4.76 8.62
C ILE A 4 14.05 -5.84 9.38
N GLN A 5 13.61 -6.90 8.70
CA GLN A 5 12.78 -7.99 9.21
C GLN A 5 11.34 -7.53 9.52
N LEU A 6 10.71 -6.83 8.57
CA LEU A 6 9.36 -6.27 8.75
C LEU A 6 8.35 -7.30 9.22
N GLN A 7 8.37 -8.50 8.63
CA GLN A 7 7.41 -9.57 8.91
C GLN A 7 7.36 -9.96 10.40
N SER A 8 8.48 -9.87 11.12
CA SER A 8 8.55 -10.21 12.55
C SER A 8 8.46 -9.00 13.47
N LYS A 9 8.71 -7.79 12.97
CA LYS A 9 8.83 -6.58 13.80
C LYS A 9 7.60 -5.69 13.77
N THR A 10 6.79 -5.77 12.72
CA THR A 10 5.57 -4.98 12.58
C THR A 10 4.42 -5.83 12.06
N LYS A 11 3.23 -5.22 12.00
CA LYS A 11 2.00 -5.78 11.43
C LYS A 11 1.20 -4.66 10.80
N ALA A 12 0.44 -4.99 9.77
CA ALA A 12 -0.55 -4.08 9.22
C ALA A 12 -1.62 -3.75 10.29
N LEU A 13 -1.95 -2.47 10.37
CA LEU A 13 -3.07 -1.94 11.13
C LEU A 13 -4.23 -1.65 10.19
N LYS A 14 -5.37 -1.29 10.78
CA LYS A 14 -6.55 -0.91 10.01
C LYS A 14 -6.21 0.26 9.08
N GLY A 15 -6.48 0.08 7.80
CA GLY A 15 -6.19 1.07 6.76
C GLY A 15 -7.46 1.75 6.23
N SER A 16 -7.27 2.48 5.15
CA SER A 16 -8.33 3.17 4.42
C SER A 16 -8.16 2.99 2.93
N VAL A 17 -9.27 3.10 2.21
CA VAL A 17 -9.30 3.24 0.76
C VAL A 17 -10.17 4.43 0.40
N GLU A 18 -9.71 5.23 -0.53
CA GLU A 18 -10.44 6.39 -1.05
C GLU A 18 -10.40 6.40 -2.57
N ALA A 19 -11.34 7.12 -3.17
CA ALA A 19 -11.39 7.35 -4.60
C ALA A 19 -11.30 8.85 -4.90
N TYR A 20 -10.50 9.21 -5.90
CA TYR A 20 -10.27 10.60 -6.27
C TYR A 20 -10.22 10.77 -7.80
N TRP A 21 -10.70 11.91 -8.28
CA TRP A 21 -10.59 12.27 -9.69
C TRP A 21 -9.27 13.00 -9.94
N PHE A 22 -8.55 12.59 -10.98
CA PHE A 22 -7.33 13.26 -11.40
C PHE A 22 -7.28 13.39 -12.93
N GLU A 23 -6.71 14.49 -13.41
CA GLU A 23 -6.50 14.79 -14.84
C GLU A 23 -5.18 15.53 -15.00
N ASN A 24 -4.48 15.28 -16.11
CA ASN A 24 -3.26 16.00 -16.44
C ASN A 24 -3.04 16.06 -17.96
N GLU A 25 -3.41 17.19 -18.55
CA GLU A 25 -3.32 17.42 -20.00
C GLU A 25 -1.87 17.38 -20.51
N ASN A 26 -0.87 17.70 -19.68
CA ASN A 26 0.55 17.71 -20.09
C ASN A 26 1.08 16.31 -20.45
N ILE A 27 0.46 15.27 -19.89
CA ILE A 27 0.79 13.85 -20.18
C ILE A 27 -0.36 13.14 -20.91
N GLY A 28 -1.38 13.89 -21.34
CA GLY A 28 -2.57 13.34 -22.01
C GLY A 28 -3.44 12.47 -21.11
N LEU A 29 -3.38 12.64 -19.79
CA LEU A 29 -4.21 11.90 -18.85
C LEU A 29 -5.59 12.56 -18.75
N GLU A 30 -6.57 11.93 -19.38
CA GLU A 30 -7.98 12.31 -19.25
C GLU A 30 -8.46 12.17 -17.80
N LYS A 31 -9.54 12.88 -17.46
CA LYS A 31 -10.17 12.81 -16.15
C LYS A 31 -10.55 11.37 -15.79
N THR A 32 -9.79 10.82 -14.86
CA THR A 32 -9.84 9.41 -14.48
C THR A 32 -10.11 9.29 -12.99
N LEU A 33 -10.96 8.33 -12.62
CA LEU A 33 -11.20 7.99 -11.22
C LEU A 33 -10.16 6.95 -10.79
N PHE A 34 -9.35 7.33 -9.82
CA PHE A 34 -8.35 6.48 -9.22
C PHE A 34 -8.72 6.11 -7.79
N HIS A 35 -8.14 5.01 -7.32
CA HIS A 35 -8.22 4.57 -5.95
C HIS A 35 -6.84 4.57 -5.30
N ARG A 36 -6.85 4.86 -4.01
CA ARG A 36 -5.69 4.87 -3.13
C ARG A 36 -5.97 4.09 -1.88
N ILE A 37 -5.00 3.30 -1.43
CA ILE A 37 -5.07 2.51 -0.21
C ILE A 37 -3.89 2.87 0.69
N SER A 38 -4.19 3.25 1.92
CA SER A 38 -3.23 3.51 2.99
C SER A 38 -3.37 2.45 4.07
N ILE A 39 -2.29 1.74 4.38
CA ILE A 39 -2.25 0.70 5.41
C ILE A 39 -1.13 1.03 6.40
N PRO A 40 -1.45 1.68 7.54
CA PRO A 40 -0.47 1.95 8.57
C PRO A 40 0.13 0.65 9.11
N LEU A 41 1.41 0.67 9.44
CA LEU A 41 2.10 -0.42 10.13
C LEU A 41 2.28 -0.07 11.60
N ALA A 42 2.22 -1.07 12.48
CA ALA A 42 2.54 -0.88 13.89
C ALA A 42 3.97 -0.35 14.04
N ALA A 43 4.18 0.64 14.92
CA ALA A 43 5.51 1.19 15.14
C ALA A 43 6.51 0.09 15.54
N PHE A 44 7.73 0.14 14.97
CA PHE A 44 8.73 -0.91 15.16
C PHE A 44 10.15 -0.35 15.22
N ASP A 45 11.09 -1.15 15.73
CA ASP A 45 12.51 -0.81 15.70
C ASP A 45 13.12 -1.22 14.35
N SER A 46 13.42 -0.26 13.49
CA SER A 46 14.02 -0.53 12.17
C SER A 46 15.47 -1.00 12.25
N SER A 47 16.11 -0.83 13.42
CA SER A 47 17.54 -1.08 13.66
C SER A 47 18.49 -0.20 12.84
N LEU A 48 17.95 0.87 12.23
CA LEU A 48 18.70 1.91 11.55
C LEU A 48 19.12 2.95 12.60
N ASP A 49 20.44 3.10 12.78
CA ASP A 49 21.05 3.95 13.82
C ASP A 49 20.86 5.45 13.56
N TYR A 50 20.62 5.82 12.31
CA TYR A 50 20.32 7.18 11.88
C TYR A 50 18.84 7.57 12.02
N GLU A 51 17.95 6.62 12.35
CA GLU A 51 16.53 6.87 12.52
C GLU A 51 16.12 6.97 13.99
N LYS A 52 15.17 7.87 14.28
CA LYS A 52 14.56 7.92 15.60
C LYS A 52 13.61 6.72 15.77
N GLN A 53 13.91 5.87 16.74
CA GLN A 53 13.09 4.70 17.03
C GLN A 53 11.98 5.01 18.06
N SER A 54 10.82 4.35 17.98
CA SER A 54 10.37 3.43 16.92
C SER A 54 9.93 4.19 15.66
N VAL A 55 10.11 3.57 14.49
CA VAL A 55 9.63 4.09 13.20
C VAL A 55 8.14 3.83 13.05
N GLU A 56 7.41 4.88 12.67
CA GLU A 56 6.02 4.80 12.19
C GLU A 56 6.01 4.89 10.67
N THR A 57 5.21 4.06 10.01
CA THR A 57 5.14 3.99 8.54
C THR A 57 3.80 3.44 8.09
N GLU A 58 3.56 3.49 6.78
CA GLU A 58 2.43 2.88 6.10
C GLU A 58 2.85 2.28 4.76
N ILE A 59 2.08 1.30 4.31
CA ILE A 59 2.05 0.89 2.91
C ILE A 59 1.08 1.80 2.18
N PHE A 60 1.57 2.47 1.16
CA PHE A 60 0.82 3.42 0.36
C PHE A 60 0.70 2.90 -1.07
N LEU A 61 -0.51 2.58 -1.51
CA LEU A 61 -0.81 2.03 -2.82
C LEU A 61 -1.70 3.02 -3.57
N ASP A 62 -1.29 3.47 -4.75
CA ASP A 62 -1.92 4.60 -5.44
C ASP A 62 -2.13 4.31 -6.94
N TRP A 63 -2.84 5.21 -7.61
CA TRP A 63 -3.06 5.16 -9.07
C TRP A 63 -3.82 3.91 -9.57
N TYR A 64 -4.63 3.29 -8.72
CA TYR A 64 -5.48 2.19 -9.16
C TYR A 64 -6.67 2.70 -9.96
N LYS A 65 -6.60 2.58 -11.29
CA LYS A 65 -7.77 2.74 -12.16
C LYS A 65 -8.60 1.45 -12.14
N LEU A 66 -9.63 1.40 -11.29
CA LEU A 66 -10.43 0.18 -11.09
C LEU A 66 -11.62 0.04 -12.04
N ASP A 67 -12.04 1.12 -12.71
CA ASP A 67 -13.17 1.15 -13.65
C ASP A 67 -14.49 0.55 -13.08
N LEU A 68 -14.73 0.77 -11.78
CA LEU A 68 -15.91 0.29 -11.08
C LEU A 68 -17.14 1.15 -11.37
N SER A 69 -18.33 0.52 -11.36
CA SER A 69 -19.60 1.26 -11.45
C SER A 69 -19.87 2.12 -10.22
N TYR A 70 -19.49 1.62 -9.04
CA TYR A 70 -19.52 2.35 -7.77
C TYR A 70 -18.11 2.34 -7.15
N PRO A 71 -17.57 3.48 -6.71
CA PRO A 71 -16.20 3.54 -6.22
C PRO A 71 -15.92 2.63 -5.01
N ASP A 72 -16.94 2.32 -4.22
CA ASP A 72 -16.86 1.47 -3.03
C ASP A 72 -17.18 -0.01 -3.29
N ASP A 73 -17.39 -0.42 -4.55
CA ASP A 73 -17.64 -1.82 -4.92
C ASP A 73 -16.32 -2.62 -5.08
N LEU A 74 -15.58 -2.73 -3.97
CA LEU A 74 -14.24 -3.32 -3.95
C LEU A 74 -14.22 -4.83 -3.69
N ASP A 75 -15.38 -5.46 -3.50
CA ASP A 75 -15.47 -6.87 -3.12
C ASP A 75 -14.94 -7.80 -4.22
N GLY A 76 -14.10 -8.76 -3.83
CA GLY A 76 -13.54 -9.77 -4.73
C GLY A 76 -12.39 -9.28 -5.61
N LEU A 77 -11.96 -8.02 -5.49
CA LEU A 77 -10.84 -7.49 -6.26
C LEU A 77 -9.51 -8.12 -5.82
N ASN A 78 -8.58 -8.26 -6.78
CA ASN A 78 -7.18 -8.60 -6.52
C ASN A 78 -6.25 -7.57 -7.18
N LEU A 79 -5.78 -6.62 -6.40
CA LEU A 79 -5.05 -5.43 -6.86
C LEU A 79 -3.55 -5.66 -7.03
N LYS A 80 -3.16 -6.77 -7.67
CA LYS A 80 -1.75 -7.03 -7.99
C LYS A 80 -1.28 -6.14 -9.14
N HIS A 81 -0.07 -5.59 -9.06
CA HIS A 81 0.46 -4.68 -10.09
C HIS A 81 0.57 -5.33 -11.47
N ALA A 82 0.77 -6.65 -11.55
CA ALA A 82 0.74 -7.36 -12.83
C ALA A 82 -0.60 -7.22 -13.61
N SER A 83 -1.69 -6.85 -12.91
CA SER A 83 -2.99 -6.54 -13.51
C SER A 83 -3.28 -5.03 -13.59
N TYR A 84 -2.48 -4.21 -12.90
CA TYR A 84 -2.61 -2.76 -12.81
C TYR A 84 -1.21 -2.14 -12.97
N PRO A 85 -0.65 -2.13 -14.20
CA PRO A 85 0.75 -1.77 -14.44
C PRO A 85 1.05 -0.28 -14.19
N ASP A 86 0.01 0.57 -14.20
CA ASP A 86 0.12 2.00 -13.91
C ASP A 86 -0.09 2.31 -12.42
N ALA A 87 -0.45 1.31 -11.61
CA ALA A 87 -0.58 1.48 -10.17
C ALA A 87 0.80 1.50 -9.49
N GLU A 88 0.90 2.26 -8.42
CA GLU A 88 2.15 2.40 -7.66
C GLU A 88 1.98 1.90 -6.23
N GLY A 89 3.09 1.46 -5.64
CA GLY A 89 3.16 1.03 -4.26
C GLY A 89 4.43 1.56 -3.61
N SER A 90 4.35 1.99 -2.36
CA SER A 90 5.51 2.44 -1.60
C SER A 90 5.38 2.25 -0.09
N VAL A 91 6.54 2.23 0.58
CA VAL A 91 6.68 2.23 2.04
C VAL A 91 7.77 3.21 2.44
N TYR A 92 7.47 4.09 3.39
CA TYR A 92 8.45 5.06 3.89
C TYR A 92 9.16 4.53 5.12
N VAL A 93 10.48 4.42 5.12
CA VAL A 93 11.24 4.10 6.34
C VAL A 93 12.16 5.28 6.62
N GLY A 94 11.81 6.07 7.64
CA GLY A 94 12.45 7.35 7.86
C GLY A 94 12.10 8.35 6.77
N SER A 95 13.11 8.92 6.11
CA SER A 95 12.94 9.80 4.93
C SER A 95 13.01 9.07 3.58
N ALA A 96 13.31 7.77 3.57
CA ALA A 96 13.48 6.99 2.34
C ALA A 96 12.13 6.53 1.76
N HIS A 97 11.92 6.79 0.47
CA HIS A 97 10.76 6.34 -0.29
C HIS A 97 11.07 5.01 -0.99
N ASN A 98 10.64 3.91 -0.39
CA ASN A 98 10.94 2.58 -0.93
C ASN A 98 9.78 2.11 -1.80
N TRP A 99 10.07 1.77 -3.04
CA TRP A 99 9.09 1.19 -3.94
C TRP A 99 8.64 -0.17 -3.41
N CYS A 100 7.37 -0.50 -3.57
CA CYS A 100 6.89 -1.85 -3.32
C CYS A 100 6.00 -2.36 -4.46
N ASP A 101 6.27 -3.58 -4.86
CA ASP A 101 5.49 -4.28 -5.88
C ASP A 101 4.41 -5.14 -5.23
N VAL A 102 3.15 -4.89 -5.55
CA VAL A 102 2.01 -5.64 -5.02
C VAL A 102 1.87 -6.94 -5.78
N LYS A 103 2.36 -8.03 -5.19
CA LYS A 103 2.25 -9.39 -5.74
C LYS A 103 0.84 -9.94 -5.59
N ARG A 104 0.14 -9.56 -4.51
CA ARG A 104 -1.25 -9.93 -4.22
C ARG A 104 -1.88 -8.91 -3.28
N LEU A 105 -3.13 -8.53 -3.55
CA LEU A 105 -3.94 -7.76 -2.61
C LEU A 105 -5.41 -8.11 -2.82
N VAL A 106 -5.89 -9.12 -2.09
CA VAL A 106 -7.28 -9.60 -2.20
C VAL A 106 -8.16 -8.84 -1.22
N ILE A 107 -9.24 -8.25 -1.72
CA ILE A 107 -10.21 -7.49 -0.93
C ILE A 107 -11.50 -8.30 -0.83
N SER A 108 -12.08 -8.38 0.36
CA SER A 108 -13.34 -9.07 0.62
C SER A 108 -14.22 -8.25 1.55
N LYS A 109 -15.48 -8.05 1.19
CA LYS A 109 -16.42 -7.23 1.94
C LYS A 109 -16.89 -7.95 3.20
N ASN A 110 -16.87 -7.24 4.32
CA ASN A 110 -17.40 -7.69 5.59
C ASN A 110 -18.88 -7.30 5.75
N TYR A 111 -19.55 -7.92 6.74
CA TYR A 111 -20.95 -7.62 7.05
C TYR A 111 -21.20 -6.17 7.51
N ASP A 112 -20.20 -5.52 8.11
CA ASP A 112 -20.27 -4.14 8.62
C ASP A 112 -19.88 -3.08 7.57
N ALA A 113 -19.82 -3.48 6.29
CA ALA A 113 -19.38 -2.66 5.15
C ALA A 113 -17.90 -2.22 5.17
N SER A 114 -17.10 -2.71 6.12
CA SER A 114 -15.64 -2.69 5.99
C SER A 114 -15.16 -3.76 5.00
N PHE A 115 -13.87 -3.79 4.69
CA PHE A 115 -13.27 -4.83 3.85
C PHE A 115 -12.10 -5.49 4.57
N SER A 116 -12.05 -6.81 4.54
CA SER A 116 -10.85 -7.57 4.88
C SER A 116 -9.90 -7.61 3.68
N VAL A 117 -8.60 -7.50 3.97
CA VAL A 117 -7.54 -7.46 2.96
C VAL A 117 -6.48 -8.50 3.32
N VAL A 118 -6.11 -9.31 2.32
CA VAL A 118 -4.97 -10.24 2.40
C VAL A 118 -3.94 -9.82 1.35
N GLY A 119 -2.79 -9.34 1.81
CA GLY A 119 -1.76 -8.71 1.00
C GLY A 119 -0.40 -9.41 1.04
N GLU A 120 0.32 -9.30 -0.07
CA GLU A 120 1.73 -9.65 -0.22
C GLU A 120 2.41 -8.60 -1.10
N VAL A 121 3.37 -7.88 -0.52
CA VAL A 121 4.17 -6.86 -1.20
C VAL A 121 5.65 -7.23 -1.17
N PHE A 122 6.36 -6.94 -2.26
CA PHE A 122 7.81 -7.01 -2.32
C PHE A 122 8.36 -5.58 -2.23
N ILE A 123 9.14 -5.28 -1.20
CA ILE A 123 9.63 -3.92 -0.92
C ILE A 123 11.10 -3.82 -1.33
N GLU A 124 11.42 -2.82 -2.14
CA GLU A 124 12.74 -2.56 -2.72
C GLU A 124 13.53 -1.56 -1.87
N PHE A 125 14.09 -2.05 -0.76
CA PHE A 125 14.93 -1.24 0.13
C PHE A 125 16.34 -0.97 -0.42
N GLU A 126 16.85 -1.83 -1.31
CA GLU A 126 18.24 -1.73 -1.78
C GLU A 126 18.47 -0.51 -2.67
N ASN A 127 17.45 -0.07 -3.42
CA ASN A 127 17.55 1.10 -4.30
C ASN A 127 17.84 2.40 -3.51
N GLU A 128 17.20 2.54 -2.35
CA GLU A 128 17.38 3.67 -1.45
C GLU A 128 18.53 3.45 -0.44
N GLY A 129 19.23 2.31 -0.51
CA GLY A 129 20.31 1.97 0.41
C GLY A 129 19.88 1.73 1.86
N VAL A 130 18.59 1.46 2.10
CA VAL A 130 18.01 1.30 3.44
C VAL A 130 18.35 -0.06 4.05
N ALA A 131 18.09 -1.12 3.30
CA ALA A 131 18.19 -2.51 3.75
C ALA A 131 18.19 -3.45 2.54
N LYS A 132 18.25 -4.77 2.79
CA LYS A 132 17.95 -5.77 1.77
C LYS A 132 16.45 -5.78 1.44
N ASN A 133 16.11 -6.11 0.20
CA ASN A 133 14.72 -6.23 -0.23
C ASN A 133 13.99 -7.35 0.53
N GLU A 134 12.71 -7.13 0.83
CA GLU A 134 11.92 -8.05 1.67
C GLU A 134 10.51 -8.26 1.12
N ILE A 135 9.95 -9.45 1.37
CA ILE A 135 8.52 -9.69 1.20
C ILE A 135 7.83 -9.42 2.54
N PHE A 136 6.76 -8.64 2.50
CA PHE A 136 5.88 -8.45 3.64
C PHE A 136 4.47 -8.96 3.32
N LYS A 137 4.02 -9.95 4.10
CA LYS A 137 2.68 -10.52 4.02
C LYS A 137 1.85 -10.02 5.19
N PHE A 138 0.62 -9.65 4.92
CA PHE A 138 -0.26 -9.08 5.92
C PHE A 138 -1.73 -9.41 5.71
N GLU A 139 -2.46 -9.34 6.80
CA GLU A 139 -3.91 -9.37 6.83
C GLU A 139 -4.38 -8.17 7.65
N THR A 140 -5.36 -7.44 7.16
CA THR A 140 -5.93 -6.28 7.87
C THR A 140 -7.36 -6.00 7.42
N ASN A 141 -7.98 -4.98 8.00
CA ASN A 141 -9.23 -4.41 7.49
C ASN A 141 -8.97 -3.00 6.96
N ILE A 142 -9.71 -2.60 5.94
CA ILE A 142 -9.76 -1.23 5.42
C ILE A 142 -11.20 -0.73 5.40
N GLU A 143 -11.35 0.59 5.46
CA GLU A 143 -12.64 1.25 5.29
C GLU A 143 -12.61 2.17 4.08
N PHE A 144 -13.71 2.19 3.34
CA PHE A 144 -13.89 3.15 2.26
C PHE A 144 -14.24 4.52 2.84
N ILE A 145 -13.39 5.52 2.59
CA ILE A 145 -13.61 6.90 3.00
C ILE A 145 -14.26 7.64 1.83
N LYS A 146 -15.45 8.20 2.06
CA LYS A 146 -16.09 9.08 1.10
C LYS A 146 -15.46 10.46 1.20
N ALA A 147 -14.94 10.95 0.07
CA ALA A 147 -14.54 12.34 -0.12
C ALA A 147 -15.75 13.29 -0.04
#